data_AF-A0A7S3QI28-F1
#
_entry.id   AF-A0A7S3QI28-F1
#
_cell.length_a   1.000
_cell.length_b   1.000
_cell.length_c   1.000
_cell.angle_alpha   90.00
_cell.angle_beta   90.00
_cell.angle_gamma   90.00
#
_symmetry.space_group_name_H-M   'P 1'
#
loop_
_entity.id
_entity.type
_entity.pdbx_description
1 polymer ?
#
loop_
_entity_poly.entity_id
_entity_poly.type
_entity_poly.pdbx_seq_one_letter_code
_entity_poly.pdbx_strand_id
1 'polypeptide(L)'
;MSPSVDSFVTNIQQYGEKVPKKLNTKIEEIARKAVEEMSKEAGNFLHEELDDDKHTEEQVKAIIELFPESLSQRKKNNFLPIQNATGSGYRSGARSSVSFVPLMASEGYRLGVGGEGNRGGLLSVAAFSEDGHNTIAYLAVSVFDGEKGPASEEFDRKRVRVLEKLR
;
A
#
# COMPACT_ATOMS: atom_id res chain seq x y z
N MET A 1 7.44 -8.43 37.13
CA MET A 1 7.69 -8.35 35.69
C MET A 1 6.35 -8.27 34.99
N SER A 2 6.13 -7.27 34.13
CA SER A 2 4.91 -7.21 33.34
C SER A 2 4.95 -8.30 32.27
N PRO A 3 3.84 -9.00 31.98
CA PRO A 3 3.80 -9.97 30.89
C PRO A 3 4.13 -9.29 29.55
N SER A 4 4.86 -9.98 28.67
CA SER A 4 5.18 -9.48 27.34
C SER A 4 3.92 -9.46 26.45
N VAL A 5 3.91 -8.60 25.44
CA VAL A 5 2.82 -8.55 24.44
C VAL A 5 2.64 -9.92 23.77
N ASP A 6 3.73 -10.60 23.42
CA ASP A 6 3.69 -11.93 22.80
C ASP A 6 3.02 -12.97 23.69
N SER A 7 3.35 -12.97 24.99
CA SER A 7 2.72 -13.86 25.95
C SER A 7 1.23 -13.55 26.12
N PHE A 8 0.84 -12.28 26.05
CA PHE A 8 -0.55 -11.85 26.12
C PHE A 8 -1.36 -12.29 24.90
N VAL A 9 -0.84 -12.08 23.68
CA VAL A 9 -1.50 -12.51 22.43
C VAL A 9 -1.66 -14.03 22.40
N THR A 10 -0.60 -14.78 22.76
CA THR A 10 -0.64 -16.25 22.83
C THR A 10 -1.70 -16.73 23.82
N ASN A 11 -1.76 -16.11 25.01
CA ASN A 11 -2.75 -16.47 26.03
C ASN A 11 -4.19 -16.16 25.59
N ILE A 12 -4.43 -15.05 24.89
CA ILE A 12 -5.76 -14.75 24.33
C ILE A 12 -6.17 -15.79 23.30
N GLN A 13 -5.27 -16.18 22.39
CA GLN A 13 -5.57 -17.20 21.38
C GLN A 13 -5.89 -18.56 22.04
N GLN A 14 -5.18 -18.91 23.11
CA GLN A 14 -5.35 -20.20 23.79
C GLN A 14 -6.58 -20.24 24.73
N TYR A 15 -6.92 -19.13 25.38
CA TYR A 15 -7.89 -19.12 26.49
C TYR A 15 -9.05 -18.11 26.30
N GLY A 16 -9.09 -17.35 25.21
CA GLY A 16 -10.05 -16.27 24.99
C GLY A 16 -11.52 -16.71 25.10
N GLU A 17 -11.86 -17.90 24.61
CA GLU A 17 -13.23 -18.43 24.70
C GLU A 17 -13.64 -18.83 26.13
N LYS A 18 -12.65 -19.02 27.02
CA LYS A 18 -12.87 -19.41 28.43
C LYS A 18 -12.95 -18.21 29.37
N VAL A 19 -12.60 -17.00 28.90
CA VAL A 19 -12.69 -15.81 29.74
C VAL A 19 -14.14 -15.31 29.84
N PRO A 20 -14.53 -14.65 30.93
CA PRO A 20 -15.88 -14.09 31.06
C PRO A 20 -16.23 -13.16 29.89
N LYS A 21 -17.46 -13.26 29.38
CA LYS A 21 -17.94 -12.51 28.20
C LYS A 21 -17.59 -11.02 28.21
N LYS A 22 -17.77 -10.35 29.37
CA LYS A 22 -17.44 -8.93 29.53
C LYS A 22 -15.95 -8.63 29.25
N LEU A 23 -15.06 -9.51 29.68
CA LEU A 23 -13.62 -9.37 29.45
C LEU A 23 -13.28 -9.68 27.98
N ASN A 24 -13.90 -10.72 27.40
CA ASN A 24 -13.72 -11.05 25.98
C ASN A 24 -14.13 -9.89 25.07
N THR A 25 -15.30 -9.28 25.32
CA THR A 25 -15.73 -8.09 24.57
C THR A 25 -14.74 -6.93 24.69
N LYS A 26 -14.09 -6.75 25.84
CA LYS A 26 -13.07 -5.71 26.00
C LYS A 26 -11.79 -6.02 25.22
N ILE A 27 -11.39 -7.29 25.19
CA ILE A 27 -10.25 -7.77 24.39
C ILE A 27 -10.52 -7.52 22.90
N GLU A 28 -11.71 -7.88 22.42
CA GLU A 28 -12.12 -7.64 21.02
C GLU A 28 -12.14 -6.15 20.66
N GLU A 29 -12.60 -5.28 21.56
CA GLU A 29 -12.57 -3.83 21.35
C GLU A 29 -11.14 -3.28 21.20
N ILE A 30 -10.22 -3.74 22.06
CA ILE A 30 -8.81 -3.35 22.01
C ILE A 30 -8.15 -3.88 20.74
N ALA A 31 -8.36 -5.16 20.42
CA ALA A 31 -7.83 -5.76 19.21
C ALA A 31 -8.30 -5.04 17.95
N ARG A 32 -9.57 -4.67 17.88
CA ARG A 32 -10.12 -3.90 16.75
C ARG A 32 -9.47 -2.54 16.61
N LYS A 33 -9.29 -1.81 17.71
CA LYS A 33 -8.59 -0.51 17.70
C LYS A 33 -7.14 -0.66 17.24
N ALA A 34 -6.43 -1.67 17.75
CA ALA A 34 -5.07 -1.95 17.33
C ALA A 34 -4.98 -2.26 15.83
N VAL A 35 -5.88 -3.10 15.29
CA VAL A 35 -5.93 -3.39 13.84
C VAL A 35 -6.24 -2.14 13.03
N GLU A 36 -7.16 -1.28 13.48
CA GLU A 36 -7.51 -0.04 12.79
C GLU A 36 -6.32 0.94 12.74
N GLU A 37 -5.64 1.14 13.87
CA GLU A 37 -4.46 2.00 13.97
C GLU A 37 -3.30 1.48 13.13
N MET A 38 -3.00 0.18 13.22
CA MET A 38 -1.94 -0.44 12.43
C MET A 38 -2.26 -0.44 10.93
N SER A 39 -3.53 -0.60 10.55
CA SER A 39 -3.94 -0.47 9.15
C SER A 39 -3.69 0.93 8.63
N LYS A 40 -4.04 1.98 9.41
CA LYS A 40 -3.74 3.38 9.04
C LYS A 40 -2.25 3.63 8.89
N GLU A 41 -1.45 3.10 9.80
CA GLU A 41 0.00 3.24 9.74
C GLU A 41 0.61 2.51 8.52
N ALA A 42 0.15 1.29 8.23
CA ALA A 42 0.52 0.56 7.03
C ALA A 42 0.16 1.35 5.76
N GLY A 43 -1.02 1.97 5.70
CA GLY A 43 -1.40 2.82 4.58
C GLY A 43 -0.51 4.05 4.45
N ASN A 44 -0.15 4.70 5.56
CA ASN A 44 0.80 5.81 5.56
C ASN A 44 2.17 5.40 5.04
N PHE A 45 2.68 4.26 5.50
CA PHE A 45 3.95 3.68 5.05
C PHE A 45 3.94 3.41 3.53
N LEU A 46 2.91 2.71 3.03
CA LEU A 46 2.77 2.42 1.59
C LEU A 46 2.63 3.69 0.74
N HIS A 47 2.10 4.78 1.31
CA HIS A 47 2.01 6.08 0.65
C HIS A 47 3.34 6.81 0.61
N GLU A 48 3.99 6.97 1.76
CA GLU A 48 5.06 7.99 1.90
C GLU A 48 6.44 7.40 2.09
N GLU A 49 6.56 6.19 2.63
CA GLU A 49 7.83 5.61 3.07
C GLU A 49 8.37 4.52 2.15
N LEU A 50 7.50 3.95 1.32
CA LEU A 50 7.88 2.91 0.37
C LEU A 50 8.96 3.40 -0.60
N ASP A 51 9.98 2.55 -0.80
CA ASP A 51 11.23 2.90 -1.47
C ASP A 51 11.87 1.61 -2.00
N ASP A 52 12.14 1.57 -3.32
CA ASP A 52 12.70 0.45 -4.09
C ASP A 52 14.08 0.04 -3.55
N ASP A 53 14.84 0.99 -2.99
CA ASP A 53 16.22 0.74 -2.56
C ASP A 53 16.30 0.27 -1.09
N LYS A 54 15.21 0.42 -0.33
CA LYS A 54 15.19 0.14 1.12
C LYS A 54 14.30 -1.03 1.52
N HIS A 55 13.33 -1.38 0.68
CA HIS A 55 12.33 -2.36 1.01
C HIS A 55 12.35 -3.51 0.00
N THR A 56 11.93 -4.69 0.44
CA THR A 56 11.82 -5.87 -0.44
C THR A 56 10.37 -6.18 -0.78
N GLU A 57 10.12 -6.90 -1.86
CA GLU A 57 8.76 -7.35 -2.23
C GLU A 57 8.13 -8.18 -1.10
N GLU A 58 8.90 -9.00 -0.39
CA GLU A 58 8.40 -9.80 0.73
C GLU A 58 7.92 -8.95 1.91
N GLN A 59 8.64 -7.87 2.23
CA GLN A 59 8.24 -6.96 3.31
C GLN A 59 6.94 -6.24 2.95
N VAL A 60 6.85 -5.74 1.71
CA VAL A 60 5.64 -5.05 1.22
C VAL A 60 4.46 -6.01 1.17
N LYS A 61 4.68 -7.25 0.71
CA LYS A 61 3.66 -8.30 0.69
C LYS A 61 3.16 -8.61 2.10
N ALA A 62 4.06 -8.77 3.07
CA ALA A 62 3.69 -9.03 4.46
C ALA A 62 2.80 -7.92 5.04
N ILE A 63 3.11 -6.65 4.75
CA ILE A 63 2.28 -5.52 5.18
C ILE A 63 0.88 -5.61 4.55
N ILE A 64 0.78 -5.89 3.25
CA ILE A 64 -0.49 -6.00 2.53
C ILE A 64 -1.32 -7.18 3.06
N GLU A 65 -0.70 -8.32 3.34
CA GLU A 65 -1.40 -9.49 3.86
C GLU A 65 -1.90 -9.29 5.29
N LEU A 66 -1.14 -8.57 6.13
CA LEU A 66 -1.56 -8.22 7.49
C LEU A 66 -2.64 -7.14 7.50
N PHE A 67 -2.55 -6.17 6.59
CA PHE A 67 -3.41 -4.99 6.56
C PHE A 67 -3.91 -4.69 5.14
N PRO A 68 -4.79 -5.53 4.55
CA PRO A 68 -5.22 -5.38 3.16
C PRO A 68 -5.89 -4.02 2.88
N GLU A 69 -6.67 -3.52 3.82
CA GLU A 69 -7.36 -2.23 3.72
C GLU A 69 -6.40 -1.04 3.54
N SER A 70 -5.12 -1.20 3.88
CA SER A 70 -4.10 -0.17 3.64
C SER A 70 -4.01 0.22 2.15
N LEU A 71 -4.25 -0.71 1.22
CA LEU A 71 -4.29 -0.45 -0.23
C LEU A 71 -5.46 0.42 -0.68
N SER A 72 -6.51 0.50 0.12
CA SER A 72 -7.71 1.32 -0.16
C SER A 72 -7.63 2.71 0.49
N GLN A 73 -6.60 2.98 1.30
CA GLN A 73 -6.51 4.23 2.04
C GLN A 73 -6.14 5.40 1.14
N ARG A 74 -6.99 6.42 1.16
CA ARG A 74 -6.79 7.64 0.39
C ARG A 74 -6.15 8.71 1.26
N LYS A 75 -5.13 9.39 0.75
CA LYS A 75 -4.56 10.59 1.38
C LYS A 75 -5.30 11.87 0.96
N LYS A 76 -4.85 13.03 1.46
CA LYS A 76 -5.46 14.36 1.27
C LYS A 76 -5.75 14.72 -0.21
N ASN A 77 -4.96 14.17 -1.15
CA ASN A 77 -5.14 14.36 -2.59
C ASN A 77 -5.97 13.24 -3.26
N ASN A 78 -6.69 12.46 -2.46
CA ASN A 78 -7.51 11.31 -2.85
C ASN A 78 -6.78 10.17 -3.59
N PHE A 79 -5.45 10.18 -3.61
CA PHE A 79 -4.64 9.11 -4.19
C PHE A 79 -4.65 7.86 -3.31
N LEU A 80 -4.69 6.71 -3.97
CA LEU A 80 -4.37 5.40 -3.40
C LEU A 80 -2.85 5.21 -3.29
N PRO A 81 -2.36 4.31 -2.43
CA PRO A 81 -0.92 4.07 -2.29
C PRO A 81 -0.27 3.69 -3.62
N ILE A 82 -0.93 2.83 -4.40
CA ILE A 82 -0.43 2.40 -5.71
C ILE A 82 -0.30 3.56 -6.70
N GLN A 83 -1.19 4.56 -6.64
CA GLN A 83 -1.10 5.74 -7.50
C GLN A 83 0.09 6.60 -7.11
N ASN A 84 0.36 6.76 -5.81
CA ASN A 84 1.52 7.53 -5.35
C ASN A 84 2.84 6.84 -5.74
N ALA A 85 2.88 5.50 -5.67
CA ALA A 85 4.02 4.70 -6.08
C ALA A 85 4.39 4.87 -7.57
N THR A 86 3.44 5.28 -8.42
CA THR A 86 3.74 5.59 -9.82
C THR A 86 4.54 6.88 -9.99
N GLY A 87 4.31 7.91 -9.17
CA GLY A 87 4.77 9.29 -9.39
C GLY A 87 6.03 9.69 -8.63
N SER A 88 6.53 8.84 -7.74
CA SER A 88 7.48 9.17 -6.69
C SER A 88 8.96 9.31 -7.13
N GLY A 89 9.26 9.45 -8.43
CA GLY A 89 10.65 9.55 -8.94
C GLY A 89 11.06 10.87 -9.59
N TYR A 90 10.13 11.80 -9.90
CA TYR A 90 10.48 13.01 -10.67
C TYR A 90 11.03 14.18 -9.85
N ARG A 91 10.94 14.12 -8.52
CA ARG A 91 11.50 15.17 -7.64
C ARG A 91 12.85 14.68 -7.11
N SER A 92 13.88 15.52 -7.19
CA SER A 92 15.19 15.21 -6.61
C SER A 92 15.03 14.85 -5.13
N GLY A 93 15.46 13.64 -4.75
CA GLY A 93 15.28 13.07 -3.40
C GLY A 93 13.96 12.33 -3.16
N ALA A 94 13.13 12.13 -4.19
CA ALA A 94 11.91 11.34 -4.08
C ALA A 94 12.21 9.83 -4.15
N ARG A 95 11.52 9.08 -3.29
CA ARG A 95 11.68 7.63 -3.11
C ARG A 95 11.03 6.93 -4.30
N SER A 96 11.81 6.33 -5.19
CA SER A 96 11.23 5.50 -6.25
C SER A 96 10.56 4.30 -5.59
N SER A 97 9.26 4.07 -5.82
CA SER A 97 8.54 2.88 -5.34
C SER A 97 7.76 2.19 -6.46
N VAL A 98 8.07 2.55 -7.69
CA VAL A 98 7.35 2.10 -8.88
C VAL A 98 7.47 0.59 -9.09
N SER A 99 8.55 -0.03 -8.62
CA SER A 99 8.78 -1.47 -8.80
C SER A 99 7.75 -2.34 -8.06
N PHE A 100 7.12 -1.81 -6.99
CA PHE A 100 6.11 -2.52 -6.20
C PHE A 100 4.70 -2.46 -6.79
N VAL A 101 4.46 -1.63 -7.81
CA VAL A 101 3.12 -1.47 -8.41
C VAL A 101 2.51 -2.80 -8.88
N PRO A 102 3.24 -3.71 -9.57
CA PRO A 102 2.70 -5.03 -9.93
C PRO A 102 2.29 -5.87 -8.72
N LEU A 103 3.07 -5.85 -7.65
CA LEU A 103 2.77 -6.57 -6.41
C LEU A 103 1.49 -6.00 -5.76
N MET A 104 1.42 -4.68 -5.59
CA MET A 104 0.27 -4.02 -4.98
C MET A 104 -1.02 -4.26 -5.79
N ALA A 105 -0.94 -4.24 -7.13
CA ALA A 105 -2.07 -4.52 -8.00
C ALA A 105 -2.53 -5.98 -7.88
N SER A 106 -1.61 -6.93 -7.95
CA SER A 106 -1.93 -8.36 -7.93
C SER A 106 -2.46 -8.81 -6.57
N GLU A 107 -1.82 -8.40 -5.47
CA GLU A 107 -2.29 -8.70 -4.11
C GLU A 107 -3.60 -7.97 -3.80
N GLY A 108 -3.74 -6.70 -4.23
CA GLY A 108 -4.98 -5.96 -4.07
C GLY A 108 -6.16 -6.63 -4.80
N TYR A 109 -5.96 -7.11 -6.03
CA TYR A 109 -6.96 -7.90 -6.75
C TYR A 109 -7.30 -9.20 -6.02
N ARG A 110 -6.28 -9.96 -5.59
CA ARG A 110 -6.45 -11.24 -4.87
C ARG A 110 -7.24 -11.07 -3.57
N LEU A 111 -6.97 -10.00 -2.83
CA LEU A 111 -7.59 -9.70 -1.54
C LEU A 111 -8.91 -8.94 -1.67
N GLY A 112 -9.29 -8.54 -2.88
CA GLY A 112 -10.51 -7.79 -3.12
C GLY A 112 -10.49 -6.39 -2.49
N VAL A 113 -9.37 -5.68 -2.63
CA VAL A 113 -9.16 -4.31 -2.12
C VAL A 113 -8.50 -3.42 -3.19
N GLY A 114 -8.36 -2.12 -2.89
CA GLY A 114 -7.68 -1.17 -3.77
C GLY A 114 -8.62 -0.56 -4.80
N GLY A 115 -9.09 0.65 -4.51
CA GLY A 115 -9.82 1.50 -5.44
C GLY A 115 -11.19 0.97 -5.87
N GLU A 116 -11.69 1.51 -6.98
CA GLU A 116 -13.03 1.19 -7.46
C GLU A 116 -13.15 -0.25 -7.97
N GLY A 117 -14.17 -0.96 -7.48
CA GLY A 117 -14.43 -2.34 -7.84
C GLY A 117 -13.41 -3.34 -7.31
N ASN A 118 -12.56 -2.96 -6.33
CA ASN A 118 -11.62 -3.86 -5.65
C ASN A 118 -10.62 -4.53 -6.59
N ARG A 119 -10.13 -3.77 -7.58
CA ARG A 119 -9.24 -4.24 -8.65
C ARG A 119 -7.79 -3.78 -8.45
N GLY A 120 -7.32 -3.80 -7.20
CA GLY A 120 -5.93 -3.45 -6.86
C GLY A 120 -5.54 -2.01 -7.21
N GLY A 121 -6.52 -1.11 -7.36
CA GLY A 121 -6.30 0.31 -7.60
C GLY A 121 -5.80 0.68 -9.00
N LEU A 122 -5.67 -0.27 -9.94
CA LEU A 122 -5.18 0.02 -11.30
C LEU A 122 -6.11 0.96 -12.08
N LEU A 123 -7.42 0.82 -11.88
CA LEU A 123 -8.46 1.57 -12.61
C LEU A 123 -9.08 2.72 -11.79
N SER A 124 -8.59 3.00 -10.58
CA SER A 124 -9.16 4.07 -9.77
C SER A 124 -8.81 5.44 -10.36
N VAL A 125 -9.83 6.25 -10.60
CA VAL A 125 -9.66 7.66 -10.97
C VAL A 125 -9.30 8.47 -9.72
N ALA A 126 -8.29 9.34 -9.80
CA ALA A 126 -8.05 10.33 -8.76
C ALA A 126 -9.14 11.41 -8.83
N ALA A 127 -9.85 11.67 -7.73
CA ALA A 127 -11.02 12.57 -7.73
C ALA A 127 -10.72 14.04 -8.08
N PHE A 128 -9.45 14.42 -8.20
CA PHE A 128 -9.01 15.78 -8.51
C PHE A 128 -8.32 15.91 -9.88
N SER A 129 -8.17 14.83 -10.64
CA SER A 129 -7.78 14.97 -12.05
C SER A 129 -9.05 15.25 -12.85
N GLU A 130 -9.19 16.47 -13.37
CA GLU A 130 -10.18 16.78 -14.42
C GLU A 130 -10.07 15.79 -15.60
N ASP A 131 -8.87 15.22 -15.79
CA ASP A 131 -8.52 14.25 -16.83
C ASP A 131 -8.74 12.77 -16.46
N GLY A 132 -9.22 12.48 -15.25
CA GLY A 132 -9.61 11.12 -14.86
C GLY A 132 -8.48 10.08 -14.83
N HIS A 133 -7.23 10.45 -14.54
CA HIS A 133 -6.10 9.53 -14.64
C HIS A 133 -6.16 8.39 -13.60
N ASN A 134 -5.99 7.17 -14.11
CA ASN A 134 -5.82 5.97 -13.30
C ASN A 134 -4.33 5.57 -13.20
N THR A 135 -4.01 4.58 -12.38
CA THR A 135 -2.62 4.13 -12.14
C THR A 135 -1.91 3.73 -13.44
N ILE A 136 -2.62 3.09 -14.39
CA ILE A 136 -2.05 2.74 -15.69
C ILE A 136 -1.72 4.00 -16.49
N ALA A 137 -2.61 4.99 -16.49
CA ALA A 137 -2.36 6.28 -17.12
C ALA A 137 -1.12 6.94 -16.50
N TYR A 138 -0.98 6.98 -15.16
CA TYR A 138 0.18 7.56 -14.50
C TYR A 138 1.50 6.85 -14.82
N LEU A 139 1.49 5.52 -14.95
CA LEU A 139 2.65 4.76 -15.42
C LEU A 139 3.00 5.10 -16.88
N ALA A 140 1.99 5.36 -17.71
CA ALA A 140 2.15 5.73 -19.11
C ALA A 140 2.48 7.21 -19.34
N VAL A 141 2.17 8.11 -18.38
CA VAL A 141 2.56 9.53 -18.39
C VAL A 141 4.07 9.62 -18.13
N SER A 142 4.88 9.27 -19.13
CA SER A 142 6.18 9.85 -19.48
C SER A 142 6.89 9.07 -20.59
N VAL A 143 6.58 9.40 -21.84
CA VAL A 143 7.43 9.11 -23.01
C VAL A 143 7.76 10.41 -23.79
N PHE A 144 7.16 11.58 -23.46
CA PHE A 144 7.08 12.70 -24.41
C PHE A 144 7.54 14.10 -23.95
N ASP A 145 8.18 14.26 -22.78
CA ASP A 145 8.60 15.60 -22.30
C ASP A 145 10.12 15.75 -22.21
N GLY A 146 10.69 16.52 -23.15
CA GLY A 146 11.99 17.21 -23.05
C GLY A 146 13.29 16.38 -22.99
N GLU A 147 14.43 17.09 -23.03
CA GLU A 147 15.75 16.53 -22.71
C GLU A 147 15.76 16.07 -21.25
N LYS A 148 15.88 14.76 -21.05
CA LYS A 148 15.87 14.12 -19.74
C LYS A 148 17.29 13.78 -19.31
N GLY A 149 17.63 14.10 -18.06
CA GLY A 149 18.85 13.59 -17.45
C GLY A 149 18.79 12.06 -17.24
N PRO A 150 19.94 11.39 -17.06
CA PRO A 150 20.02 9.92 -16.99
C PRO A 150 19.16 9.29 -15.88
N ALA A 151 18.95 9.97 -14.75
CA ALA A 151 18.06 9.52 -13.69
C ALA A 151 16.59 9.47 -14.12
N SER A 152 16.16 10.41 -14.97
CA SER A 152 14.80 10.41 -15.52
C SER A 152 14.61 9.31 -16.55
N GLU A 153 15.64 9.01 -17.36
CA GLU A 153 15.56 7.88 -18.30
C GLU A 153 15.50 6.52 -17.59
N GLU A 154 16.27 6.35 -16.51
CA GLU A 154 16.22 5.12 -15.72
C GLU A 154 14.84 4.93 -15.07
N PHE A 155 14.26 6.01 -14.55
CA PHE A 155 12.91 5.99 -13.99
C PHE A 155 11.85 5.63 -15.05
N ASP A 156 11.95 6.20 -16.26
CA ASP A 156 11.07 5.84 -17.37
C ASP A 156 11.24 4.36 -17.77
N ARG A 157 12.47 3.83 -17.82
CA ARG A 157 12.74 2.40 -18.07
C ARG A 157 12.09 1.50 -17.00
N LYS A 158 12.13 1.90 -15.72
CA LYS A 158 11.45 1.16 -14.64
C LYS A 158 9.94 1.09 -14.87
N ARG A 159 9.31 2.18 -15.28
CA ARG A 159 7.87 2.23 -15.61
C ARG A 159 7.49 1.33 -16.79
N VAL A 160 8.30 1.30 -17.84
CA VAL A 160 8.09 0.39 -18.98
C VAL A 160 8.10 -1.07 -18.52
N ARG A 161 9.09 -1.47 -17.72
CA ARG A 161 9.16 -2.83 -17.16
C ARG A 161 7.96 -3.17 -16.28
N VAL A 162 7.46 -2.21 -15.52
CA VAL A 162 6.25 -2.37 -14.70
C VAL A 162 5.02 -2.57 -15.58
N LEU A 163 4.87 -1.79 -16.66
CA LEU A 163 3.78 -1.97 -17.62
C LEU A 163 3.84 -3.34 -18.31
N GLU A 164 5.03 -3.86 -18.60
CA GLU A 164 5.21 -5.22 -19.14
C GLU A 164 4.76 -6.30 -18.15
N LYS A 165 5.06 -6.14 -16.85
CA LYS A 165 4.64 -7.06 -15.79
C LYS A 165 3.12 -7.03 -15.50
N LEU A 166 2.43 -5.96 -15.90
CA LEU A 166 0.99 -5.79 -15.70
C LEU A 166 0.13 -6.35 -16.85
N ARG A 167 0.75 -6.81 -17.94
CA ARG A 167 0.07 -7.48 -19.06
C ARG A 167 -0.25 -8.93 -18.73
#